data_AF-A0A4Q3JHW5-F1
#
_entry.id   AF-A0A4Q3JHW5-F1
#
_cell.length_a   1.000
_cell.length_b   1.000
_cell.length_c   1.000
_cell.angle_alpha   90.00
_cell.angle_beta   90.00
_cell.angle_gamma   90.00
#
_symmetry.space_group_name_H-M   'P 1'
#
loop_
_entity.id
_entity.type
_entity.pdbx_description
1 polymer ?
#
loop_
_entity_poly.entity_id
_entity_poly.type
_entity_poly.pdbx_seq_one_letter_code
_entity_poly.pdbx_strand_id
1 'polypeptide(L)'
;MCRPSTKPRLAHSSRLDAVSFLGGSTAAALAPAPAPVEPPRNDTASSRLECASLGFVDGLHTDRFRGITYIDRATVDRLIEPHNALTRSSRLVPEQSHGRTVGVRLFGIRPDTILGRLGFANGDLLRTINGLDVASPERTLEAYAKLREASVFLVLVERQGVPRLLEFRLC
;
A
#
# COMPACT_ATOMS: atom_id res chain seq x y z
N MET A 1 0.97 -10.59 -73.14
CA MET A 1 2.22 -10.97 -73.85
C MET A 1 3.37 -10.12 -73.32
N CYS A 2 4.49 -10.79 -73.01
CA CYS A 2 5.90 -10.39 -73.10
C CYS A 2 6.44 -9.09 -72.42
N ARG A 3 7.25 -9.33 -71.36
CA ARG A 3 8.51 -8.65 -70.96
C ARG A 3 9.50 -8.49 -72.16
N PRO A 4 10.64 -7.74 -72.11
CA PRO A 4 11.57 -7.60 -70.97
C PRO A 4 12.38 -6.26 -70.82
N SER A 5 12.95 -6.01 -69.63
CA SER A 5 14.40 -5.84 -69.29
C SER A 5 15.10 -4.60 -69.91
N THR A 6 15.85 -3.75 -69.18
CA THR A 6 17.14 -4.08 -68.54
C THR A 6 17.63 -2.89 -67.65
N LYS A 7 18.25 -3.21 -66.49
CA LYS A 7 19.12 -2.34 -65.64
C LYS A 7 20.45 -2.01 -66.40
N PRO A 8 21.45 -1.18 -65.96
CA PRO A 8 21.83 -0.91 -64.55
C PRO A 8 22.60 0.42 -64.21
N ARG A 9 23.06 0.47 -62.94
CA ARG A 9 24.30 1.07 -62.40
C ARG A 9 24.30 2.51 -61.80
N LEU A 10 24.43 2.48 -60.46
CA LEU A 10 25.49 3.08 -59.63
C LEU A 10 25.58 4.61 -59.48
N ALA A 11 25.27 5.02 -58.25
CA ALA A 11 26.04 5.88 -57.34
C ALA A 11 26.44 7.29 -57.82
N HIS A 12 26.04 8.30 -57.04
CA HIS A 12 26.85 9.35 -56.39
C HIS A 12 25.84 10.22 -55.61
N SER A 13 25.82 10.11 -54.28
CA SER A 13 26.55 11.00 -53.36
C SER A 13 25.85 12.36 -53.15
N SER A 14 25.31 12.49 -51.93
CA SER A 14 25.48 13.66 -51.07
C SER A 14 24.68 14.94 -51.35
N ARG A 15 23.58 15.06 -50.60
CA ARG A 15 23.35 16.04 -49.49
C ARG A 15 21.88 16.46 -49.51
N LEU A 16 21.08 15.81 -48.69
CA LEU A 16 19.82 16.35 -48.21
C LEU A 16 19.94 16.56 -46.71
N ASP A 17 19.54 17.75 -46.32
CA ASP A 17 19.67 18.34 -45.01
C ASP A 17 19.04 17.48 -43.92
N ALA A 18 19.83 17.29 -42.87
CA ALA A 18 19.38 16.71 -41.62
C ALA A 18 18.43 17.68 -40.92
N VAL A 19 17.13 17.39 -40.95
CA VAL A 19 16.17 17.91 -39.97
C VAL A 19 15.87 16.78 -39.00
N SER A 20 16.73 16.63 -38.00
CA SER A 20 16.54 15.74 -36.86
C SER A 20 15.55 16.38 -35.87
N PHE A 21 14.26 16.10 -36.03
CA PHE A 21 13.32 16.19 -34.91
C PHE A 21 13.29 14.82 -34.22
N LEU A 22 14.23 14.62 -33.30
CA LEU A 22 14.18 13.51 -32.35
C LEU A 22 13.05 13.75 -31.35
N GLY A 23 12.29 12.68 -31.13
CA GLY A 23 11.08 12.68 -30.32
C GLY A 23 11.33 13.04 -28.86
N GLY A 24 10.51 13.97 -28.37
CA GLY A 24 10.25 14.15 -26.95
C GLY A 24 9.32 13.05 -26.46
N SER A 25 9.90 11.89 -26.14
CA SER A 25 9.26 10.91 -25.28
C SER A 25 9.16 11.51 -23.88
N THR A 26 8.01 12.08 -23.53
CA THR A 26 7.71 12.42 -22.13
C THR A 26 7.42 11.12 -21.39
N ALA A 27 8.48 10.39 -21.06
CA ALA A 27 8.46 9.46 -19.95
C ALA A 27 8.20 10.30 -18.70
N ALA A 28 6.93 10.37 -18.31
CA ALA A 28 6.51 10.95 -17.04
C ALA A 28 7.33 10.26 -15.95
N ALA A 29 8.20 11.07 -15.35
CA ALA A 29 9.16 10.66 -14.36
C ALA A 29 8.47 9.78 -13.31
N LEU A 30 8.95 8.55 -13.25
CA LEU A 30 8.75 7.64 -12.15
C LEU A 30 9.00 8.42 -10.86
N ALA A 31 7.93 8.63 -10.09
CA ALA A 31 8.05 9.19 -8.75
C ALA A 31 9.16 8.42 -8.02
N PRO A 32 10.07 9.11 -7.30
CA PRO A 32 11.03 8.41 -6.47
C PRO A 32 10.23 7.56 -5.50
N ALA A 33 10.40 6.24 -5.59
CA ALA A 33 9.92 5.32 -4.57
C ALA A 33 10.35 5.91 -3.21
N PRO A 34 9.43 6.12 -2.25
CA PRO A 34 9.83 6.60 -0.94
C PRO A 34 10.89 5.63 -0.42
N ALA A 35 12.01 6.18 0.03
CA ALA A 35 13.12 5.43 0.58
C ALA A 35 12.60 4.33 1.51
N PRO A 36 13.25 3.15 1.57
CA PRO A 36 12.92 2.15 2.57
C PRO A 36 13.12 2.82 3.92
N VAL A 37 12.03 3.20 4.57
CA VAL A 37 12.02 3.55 5.97
C VAL A 37 12.50 2.26 6.64
N GLU A 38 13.76 2.22 7.09
CA GLU A 38 14.24 1.13 7.91
C GLU A 38 13.22 0.97 9.05
N PRO A 39 12.55 -0.20 9.18
CA PRO A 39 11.60 -0.40 10.24
C PRO A 39 12.32 -0.11 11.56
N PRO A 40 11.72 0.68 12.47
CA PRO A 40 12.37 0.98 13.73
C PRO A 40 12.75 -0.34 14.40
N ARG A 41 14.02 -0.41 14.84
CA ARG A 41 14.56 -1.56 15.56
C ARG A 41 13.57 -1.90 16.69
N ASN A 42 13.02 -3.11 16.62
CA ASN A 42 12.09 -3.66 17.60
C ASN A 42 12.83 -3.85 18.93
N ASP A 43 12.95 -2.80 19.72
CA ASP A 43 13.33 -2.93 21.12
C ASP A 43 12.08 -3.37 21.88
N THR A 44 11.78 -4.67 21.84
CA THR A 44 10.58 -5.29 22.45
C THR A 44 10.46 -4.99 23.96
N ALA A 45 11.56 -4.61 24.61
CA ALA A 45 11.59 -4.16 26.00
C ALA A 45 11.16 -2.69 26.15
N SER A 46 11.67 -1.80 25.29
CA SER A 46 11.29 -0.39 25.27
C SER A 46 9.85 -0.20 24.83
N SER A 47 9.38 -0.97 23.84
CA SER A 47 7.97 -0.95 23.45
C SER A 47 7.08 -1.39 24.61
N ARG A 48 7.38 -2.48 25.32
CA ARG A 48 6.58 -2.92 26.49
C ARG A 48 6.52 -1.89 27.62
N LEU A 49 7.66 -1.26 27.96
CA LEU A 49 7.70 -0.25 29.02
C LEU A 49 6.95 1.02 28.61
N GLU A 50 7.06 1.42 27.35
CA GLU A 50 6.33 2.56 26.81
C GLU A 50 4.82 2.25 26.86
N CYS A 51 4.39 1.10 26.33
CA CYS A 51 3.00 0.63 26.34
C CYS A 51 2.37 0.58 27.74
N ALA A 52 3.10 0.16 28.78
CA ALA A 52 2.58 0.10 30.15
C ALA A 52 2.25 1.48 30.75
N SER A 53 2.82 2.55 30.18
CA SER A 53 2.63 3.94 30.63
C SER A 53 1.66 4.74 29.75
N LEU A 54 1.21 4.18 28.62
CA LEU A 54 0.31 4.88 27.70
C LEU A 54 -1.13 4.87 28.20
N GLY A 55 -1.79 6.03 28.15
CA GLY A 55 -3.24 6.12 28.29
C GLY A 55 -3.92 5.64 27.01
N PHE A 56 -4.42 4.41 26.99
CA PHE A 56 -5.21 3.89 25.87
C PHE A 56 -6.67 4.35 25.98
N VAL A 57 -7.22 4.82 24.85
CA VAL A 57 -8.65 5.06 24.69
C VAL A 57 -9.13 4.05 23.65
N ASP A 58 -10.08 3.18 23.99
CA ASP A 58 -10.51 2.03 23.17
C ASP A 58 -9.35 1.10 22.71
N GLY A 59 -8.28 1.03 23.50
CA GLY A 59 -7.06 0.28 23.17
C GLY A 59 -6.20 0.91 22.08
N LEU A 60 -6.35 2.21 21.85
CA LEU A 60 -5.51 3.01 20.94
C LEU A 60 -4.88 4.18 21.70
N HIS A 61 -3.59 4.41 21.46
CA HIS A 61 -2.88 5.61 21.90
C HIS A 61 -2.12 6.21 20.73
N THR A 62 -2.42 7.46 20.38
CA THR A 62 -1.70 8.19 19.33
C THR A 62 -0.83 9.25 19.97
N ASP A 63 0.49 9.06 19.92
CA ASP A 63 1.43 10.09 20.33
C ASP A 63 1.52 11.13 19.22
N ARG A 64 0.89 12.29 19.45
CA ARG A 64 0.90 13.41 18.49
C ARG A 64 2.26 14.10 18.38
N PHE A 65 3.11 13.99 19.40
CA PHE A 65 4.45 14.59 19.37
C PHE A 65 5.40 13.77 18.51
N ARG A 66 5.31 12.43 18.59
CA ARG A 66 6.15 11.52 17.79
C ARG A 66 5.51 11.09 16.47
N GLY A 67 4.20 11.28 16.31
CA GLY A 67 3.44 10.80 15.15
C GLY A 67 3.28 9.27 15.11
N ILE A 68 3.47 8.59 16.24
CA ILE A 68 3.39 7.13 16.35
C ILE A 68 2.04 6.74 16.92
N THR A 69 1.41 5.73 16.32
CA THR A 69 0.17 5.15 16.84
C THR A 69 0.45 3.78 17.45
N TYR A 70 0.11 3.66 18.72
CA TYR A 70 0.18 2.44 19.51
C TYR A 70 -1.20 1.81 19.61
N ILE A 71 -1.26 0.49 19.44
CA ILE A 71 -2.48 -0.30 19.47
C ILE A 71 -2.27 -1.44 20.45
N ASP A 72 -3.22 -1.64 21.36
CA ASP A 72 -3.28 -2.82 22.22
C ASP A 72 -3.57 -4.07 21.37
N ARG A 73 -2.81 -5.14 21.57
CA ARG A 73 -2.97 -6.47 20.98
C ARG A 73 -4.38 -6.98 21.21
N ALA A 74 -4.93 -6.77 22.41
CA ALA A 74 -6.29 -7.19 22.71
C ALA A 74 -7.32 -6.47 21.82
N THR A 75 -7.06 -5.22 21.43
CA THR A 75 -7.92 -4.49 20.47
C THR A 75 -7.73 -5.02 19.06
N VAL A 76 -6.50 -5.32 18.64
CA VAL A 76 -6.23 -5.90 17.32
C VAL A 76 -6.88 -7.27 17.16
N ASP A 77 -6.78 -8.13 18.17
CA ASP A 77 -7.41 -9.44 18.18
C ASP A 77 -8.94 -9.31 18.04
N ARG A 78 -9.57 -8.37 18.76
CA ARG A 78 -11.02 -8.08 18.66
C ARG A 78 -11.44 -7.51 17.30
N LEU A 79 -10.55 -6.78 16.62
CA LEU A 79 -10.82 -6.30 15.27
C LEU A 79 -10.78 -7.47 14.29
N ILE A 80 -9.74 -8.30 14.36
CA ILE A 80 -9.50 -9.37 13.39
C ILE A 80 -10.48 -10.53 13.56
N GLU A 81 -10.88 -10.81 14.80
CA GLU A 81 -11.83 -11.87 15.04
C GLU A 81 -13.15 -11.55 14.33
N PRO A 82 -13.66 -12.44 13.46
CA PRO A 82 -14.83 -12.19 12.62
C PRO A 82 -16.12 -12.23 13.44
N HIS A 83 -16.26 -11.32 14.40
CA HIS A 83 -17.43 -11.15 15.24
C HIS A 83 -17.99 -9.74 15.05
N ASN A 84 -18.59 -9.50 13.89
CA ASN A 84 -19.54 -8.42 13.59
C ASN A 84 -19.09 -6.94 13.79
N ALA A 85 -18.03 -6.62 14.54
CA ALA A 85 -17.68 -5.25 14.91
C ALA A 85 -17.01 -4.49 13.76
N LEU A 86 -16.07 -5.13 13.04
CA LEU A 86 -15.47 -4.57 11.82
C LEU A 86 -16.50 -4.37 10.70
N THR A 87 -17.39 -5.35 10.50
CA THR A 87 -18.44 -5.31 9.46
C THR A 87 -19.53 -4.28 9.76
N ARG A 88 -19.77 -3.95 11.03
CA ARG A 88 -20.70 -2.87 11.42
C ARG A 88 -20.07 -1.49 11.30
N SER A 89 -18.77 -1.38 11.57
CA SER A 89 -18.04 -0.10 11.52
C SER A 89 -17.49 0.22 10.13
N SER A 90 -17.43 -0.75 9.23
CA SER A 90 -16.92 -0.58 7.86
C SER A 90 -17.53 -1.60 6.89
N ARG A 91 -17.70 -1.17 5.64
CA ARG A 91 -18.01 -2.05 4.51
C ARG A 91 -16.70 -2.36 3.80
N LEU A 92 -16.37 -3.65 3.74
CA LEU A 92 -15.23 -4.19 3.01
C LEU A 92 -15.71 -4.62 1.63
N VAL A 93 -15.22 -3.95 0.59
CA VAL A 93 -15.57 -4.27 -0.80
C VAL A 93 -14.32 -4.82 -1.48
N PRO A 94 -14.29 -6.10 -1.89
CA PRO A 94 -13.18 -6.62 -2.67
C PRO A 94 -13.05 -5.83 -3.98
N GLU A 95 -11.86 -5.30 -4.22
CA GLU A 95 -11.54 -4.64 -5.49
C GLU A 95 -10.92 -5.67 -6.42
N GLN A 96 -11.46 -5.79 -7.63
CA GLN A 96 -10.91 -6.69 -8.65
C GLN A 96 -10.32 -5.88 -9.79
N SER A 97 -9.12 -6.26 -10.22
CA SER A 97 -8.48 -5.74 -11.42
C SER A 97 -8.10 -6.90 -12.33
N HIS A 98 -8.43 -6.81 -13.61
CA HIS A 98 -8.13 -7.85 -14.61
C HIS A 98 -8.60 -9.27 -14.20
N GLY A 99 -9.75 -9.37 -13.53
CA GLY A 99 -10.33 -10.64 -13.08
C GLY A 99 -9.64 -11.26 -11.86
N ARG A 100 -8.79 -10.52 -11.15
CA ARG A 100 -8.15 -10.93 -9.89
C ARG A 100 -8.43 -9.90 -8.81
N THR A 101 -8.70 -10.36 -7.60
CA THR A 101 -8.75 -9.46 -6.43
C THR A 101 -7.39 -8.80 -6.28
N VAL A 102 -7.35 -7.47 -6.15
CA VAL A 102 -6.12 -6.69 -5.93
C VAL A 102 -6.04 -6.11 -4.52
N GLY A 103 -7.13 -6.17 -3.77
CA GLY A 103 -7.20 -5.63 -2.43
C GLY A 103 -8.63 -5.50 -1.92
N VAL A 104 -8.78 -4.80 -0.81
CA VAL A 104 -10.06 -4.55 -0.15
C VAL A 104 -10.26 -3.05 0.02
N ARG A 105 -11.31 -2.51 -0.59
CA ARG A 105 -11.69 -1.12 -0.44
C ARG A 105 -12.55 -0.92 0.79
N LEU A 106 -12.18 0.07 1.60
CA LEU A 106 -12.84 0.45 2.85
C LEU A 106 -13.86 1.55 2.59
N PHE A 107 -15.10 1.32 3.04
CA PHE A 107 -16.18 2.31 3.00
C PHE A 107 -16.91 2.41 4.33
N GLY A 108 -17.56 3.54 4.58
CA GLY A 108 -18.34 3.77 5.80
C GLY A 108 -17.50 3.94 7.07
N ILE A 109 -16.19 4.19 6.95
CA ILE A 109 -15.29 4.51 8.05
C ILE A 109 -15.72 5.84 8.65
N ARG A 110 -16.09 5.81 9.92
CA ARG A 110 -16.43 7.00 10.70
C ARG A 110 -15.27 7.37 11.63
N PRO A 111 -15.05 8.67 11.92
CA PRO A 111 -13.93 9.11 12.75
C PRO A 111 -14.02 8.66 14.22
N ASP A 112 -15.22 8.30 14.70
CA ASP A 112 -15.48 7.74 16.03
C ASP A 112 -15.11 6.25 16.14
N THR A 113 -14.86 5.56 15.02
CA THR A 113 -14.46 4.15 15.02
C THR A 113 -12.96 3.97 15.19
N ILE A 114 -12.54 2.78 15.65
CA ILE A 114 -11.14 2.39 15.75
C ILE A 114 -10.41 2.59 14.41
N LEU A 115 -11.01 2.19 13.28
CA LEU A 115 -10.40 2.37 11.96
C LEU A 115 -10.19 3.85 11.60
N GLY A 116 -11.16 4.71 11.91
CA GLY A 116 -11.02 6.15 11.72
C GLY A 116 -9.90 6.76 12.57
N ARG A 117 -9.78 6.31 13.83
CA ARG A 117 -8.72 6.74 14.75
C ARG A 117 -7.33 6.23 14.36
N LEU A 118 -7.25 5.08 13.69
CA LEU A 118 -6.02 4.55 13.09
C LEU A 118 -5.59 5.32 11.83
N GLY A 119 -6.41 6.25 11.32
CA GLY A 119 -6.10 7.05 10.14
C GLY A 119 -6.57 6.45 8.82
N PHE A 120 -7.34 5.36 8.85
CA PHE A 120 -8.06 4.90 7.67
C PHE A 120 -9.17 5.88 7.31
N ALA A 121 -9.37 6.05 6.01
CA ALA A 121 -10.39 6.92 5.45
C ALA A 121 -11.28 6.17 4.47
N ASN A 122 -12.43 6.79 4.18
CA ASN A 122 -13.34 6.29 3.15
C ASN A 122 -12.67 6.32 1.78
N GLY A 123 -12.77 5.19 1.07
CA GLY A 123 -12.19 5.01 -0.26
C GLY A 123 -10.76 4.48 -0.25
N ASP A 124 -10.17 4.24 0.92
CA ASP A 124 -8.85 3.60 1.03
C ASP A 124 -8.92 2.18 0.46
N LEU A 125 -8.01 1.87 -0.46
CA LEU A 125 -7.81 0.53 -0.98
C LEU A 125 -6.66 -0.14 -0.24
N LEU A 126 -6.97 -1.12 0.59
CA LEU A 126 -6.00 -1.94 1.29
C LEU A 126 -5.36 -2.90 0.28
N ARG A 127 -4.05 -2.78 0.06
CA ARG A 127 -3.29 -3.66 -0.84
C ARG A 127 -2.50 -4.70 -0.08
N THR A 128 -1.72 -4.26 0.90
CA THR A 128 -0.85 -5.16 1.66
C THR A 128 -0.84 -4.85 3.16
N ILE A 129 -0.66 -5.92 3.92
CA ILE A 129 -0.57 -5.99 5.38
C ILE A 129 0.76 -6.67 5.68
N ASN A 130 1.74 -5.95 6.26
CA ASN A 130 3.12 -6.43 6.44
C ASN A 130 3.78 -6.95 5.16
N GLY A 131 3.46 -6.36 4.01
CA GLY A 131 3.96 -6.81 2.70
C GLY A 131 3.28 -8.07 2.16
N LEU A 132 2.29 -8.61 2.86
CA LEU A 132 1.44 -9.70 2.37
C LEU A 132 0.19 -9.14 1.70
N ASP A 133 -0.14 -9.70 0.55
CA ASP A 133 -1.32 -9.32 -0.23
C ASP A 133 -2.60 -9.73 0.50
N VAL A 134 -3.53 -8.79 0.65
CA VAL A 134 -4.83 -9.05 1.29
C VAL A 134 -5.87 -9.61 0.32
N ALA A 135 -5.55 -9.70 -0.96
CA ALA A 135 -6.43 -10.24 -1.98
C ALA A 135 -6.67 -11.75 -1.87
N SER A 136 -5.71 -12.48 -1.30
CA SER A 136 -5.80 -13.93 -1.08
C SER A 136 -6.21 -14.23 0.37
N PRO A 137 -7.23 -15.08 0.58
CA PRO A 137 -7.60 -15.55 1.92
C PRO A 137 -6.43 -16.19 2.67
N GLU A 138 -5.62 -16.99 1.97
CA GLU A 138 -4.47 -17.70 2.53
C GLU A 138 -3.39 -16.71 3.02
N ARG A 139 -3.11 -15.68 2.23
CA ARG A 139 -2.16 -14.62 2.59
C ARG A 139 -2.66 -13.75 3.74
N THR A 140 -3.97 -13.50 3.78
CA THR A 140 -4.59 -12.77 4.89
C THR A 140 -4.43 -13.54 6.21
N LEU A 141 -4.62 -14.87 6.19
CA LEU A 141 -4.41 -15.71 7.36
C LEU A 141 -2.94 -15.73 7.81
N GLU A 142 -2.01 -15.83 6.86
CA GLU A 142 -0.56 -15.73 7.16
C GLU A 142 -0.22 -14.38 7.81
N ALA A 143 -0.84 -13.30 7.33
CA ALA A 143 -0.63 -11.97 7.87
C ALA A 143 -1.13 -11.84 9.31
N TYR A 144 -2.24 -12.49 9.66
CA TYR A 144 -2.71 -12.58 11.05
C TYR A 144 -1.73 -13.32 11.96
N ALA A 145 -1.17 -14.44 11.50
CA ALA A 145 -0.17 -15.17 12.29
C ALA A 145 1.05 -14.29 12.60
N LYS A 146 1.56 -13.58 11.59
CA LYS A 146 2.69 -12.65 11.76
C LYS A 146 2.36 -11.47 12.66
N LEU A 147 1.14 -10.96 12.60
CA LEU A 147 0.70 -9.84 13.43
C LEU A 147 0.75 -10.17 14.92
N ARG A 148 0.39 -11.40 15.30
CA ARG A 148 0.43 -11.84 16.71
C ARG A 148 1.84 -11.86 17.29
N GLU A 149 2.85 -12.09 16.48
CA GLU A 149 4.25 -12.13 16.90
C GLU A 149 4.93 -10.76 16.78
N ALA A 150 4.50 -9.95 15.82
CA ALA A 150 5.10 -8.66 15.53
C ALA A 150 4.83 -7.61 16.63
N SER A 151 5.77 -6.67 16.79
CA SER A 151 5.61 -5.46 17.62
C SER A 151 5.34 -4.21 16.78
N VAL A 152 5.56 -4.30 15.47
CA VAL A 152 5.33 -3.24 14.49
C VAL A 152 4.59 -3.84 13.32
N PHE A 153 3.59 -3.11 12.85
CA PHE A 153 2.72 -3.53 11.77
C PHE A 153 2.60 -2.43 10.72
N LEU A 154 2.84 -2.78 9.46
CA LEU A 154 2.88 -1.88 8.32
C LEU A 154 1.71 -2.16 7.38
N VAL A 155 0.93 -1.13 7.07
CA VAL A 155 -0.21 -1.23 6.15
C VAL A 155 0.01 -0.34 4.96
N LEU A 156 -0.02 -0.93 3.76
CA LEU A 156 -0.02 -0.17 2.54
C LEU A 156 -1.46 0.04 2.07
N VAL A 157 -1.88 1.30 2.05
CA VAL A 157 -3.17 1.73 1.52
C VAL A 157 -2.99 2.61 0.31
N GLU A 158 -3.91 2.55 -0.63
CA GLU A 158 -3.96 3.46 -1.76
C GLU A 158 -5.16 4.40 -1.58
N ARG A 159 -4.88 5.69 -1.39
CA ARG A 159 -5.89 6.73 -1.22
C ARG A 159 -5.90 7.62 -2.44
N GLN A 160 -7.00 7.62 -3.18
CA GLN A 160 -7.15 8.40 -4.43
C GLN A 160 -6.02 8.13 -5.45
N GLY A 161 -5.58 6.87 -5.57
CA GLY A 161 -4.47 6.51 -6.46
C GLY A 161 -3.07 6.73 -5.88
N VAL A 162 -2.96 7.32 -4.69
CA VAL A 162 -1.67 7.58 -4.04
C VAL A 162 -1.39 6.53 -2.97
N PRO A 163 -0.31 5.75 -3.06
CA PRO A 163 0.08 4.81 -2.02
C PRO A 163 0.52 5.55 -0.76
N ARG A 164 0.08 5.07 0.40
CA ARG A 164 0.38 5.57 1.74
C ARG A 164 0.73 4.38 2.62
N LEU A 165 1.86 4.48 3.31
CA LEU A 165 2.27 3.51 4.31
C LEU A 165 1.84 4.02 5.69
N LEU A 166 1.02 3.23 6.39
CA LEU A 166 0.63 3.47 7.77
C LEU A 166 1.42 2.52 8.66
N GLU A 167 2.15 3.07 9.63
CA GLU A 167 2.90 2.30 10.61
C GLU A 167 2.18 2.34 11.96
N PHE A 168 2.03 1.16 12.55
CA PHE A 168 1.43 0.97 13.86
C PHE A 168 2.35 0.15 14.75
N ARG A 169 2.38 0.48 16.04
CA ARG A 169 3.09 -0.30 17.05
C ARG A 169 2.12 -1.08 17.90
N LEU A 170 2.40 -2.37 18.06
CA LEU A 170 1.61 -3.29 18.85
C LEU A 170 2.17 -3.34 20.27
N CYS A 171 1.31 -2.98 21.20
CA CYS A 171 1.43 -3.19 22.63
C CYS A 171 0.69 -4.48 22.94
#